data_AF-A0A2Z3GFN4-F1
#
_entry.id   AF-A0A2Z3GFN4-F1
#
_cell.length_a   1.000
_cell.length_b   1.000
_cell.length_c   1.000
_cell.angle_alpha   90.00
_cell.angle_beta   90.00
_cell.angle_gamma   90.00
#
_symmetry.space_group_name_H-M   'P 1'
#
loop_
_entity.id
_entity.type
_entity.pdbx_description
1 polymer ?
#
loop_
_entity_poly.entity_id
_entity_poly.type
_entity_poly.pdbx_seq_one_letter_code
_entity_poly.pdbx_strand_id
1 'polypeptide(L)'
;MGIFTGVVLVAYTAVAARLGFFGRIEAGSLDLLMLAGGTTLAIARRSKDTNGQLSYFDGFSTGIVTALVASVVLGLGFIVLTLAVPHAMDLTRVRDIFGFDLSVVLAFLAIILMGTMTGVITSLTAMQYFKQDMPDPMKSKD
;
A
#
# COMPACT_ATOMS: atom_id res chain seq x y z
N MET A 1 5.61 -10.29 2.27
CA MET A 1 4.82 -9.66 1.20
C MET A 1 5.18 -8.20 0.97
N GLY A 2 5.39 -7.38 2.00
CA GLY A 2 5.66 -5.93 1.84
C GLY A 2 6.77 -5.57 0.85
N ILE A 3 7.95 -6.22 0.93
CA ILE A 3 9.04 -5.98 -0.03
C ILE A 3 8.62 -6.32 -1.46
N PHE A 4 7.97 -7.47 -1.67
CA PHE A 4 7.51 -7.90 -2.99
C PHE A 4 6.50 -6.91 -3.57
N THR A 5 5.50 -6.51 -2.79
CA THR A 5 4.53 -5.47 -3.17
C THR A 5 5.23 -4.16 -3.50
N GLY A 6 6.20 -3.74 -2.68
CA GLY A 6 6.99 -2.53 -2.91
C GLY A 6 7.78 -2.59 -4.22
N VAL A 7 8.41 -3.72 -4.54
CA VAL A 7 9.13 -3.90 -5.81
C VAL A 7 8.18 -3.81 -7.01
N VAL A 8 6.99 -4.41 -6.91
CA VAL A 8 5.96 -4.30 -7.96
C VAL A 8 5.53 -2.85 -8.17
N LEU A 9 5.28 -2.12 -7.07
CA LEU A 9 4.95 -0.69 -7.13
C LEU A 9 6.07 0.11 -7.78
N VAL A 10 7.33 -0.06 -7.36
CA VAL A 10 8.48 0.63 -7.98
C VAL A 10 8.58 0.33 -9.47
N ALA A 11 8.42 -0.94 -9.88
CA ALA A 11 8.46 -1.32 -11.27
C ALA A 11 7.35 -0.65 -12.08
N TYR A 12 6.12 -0.66 -11.56
CA TYR A 12 4.99 0.04 -12.17
C TYR A 12 5.24 1.55 -12.27
N THR A 13 5.65 2.21 -11.18
CA THR A 13 5.94 3.65 -11.16
C THR A 13 7.03 4.00 -12.16
N ALA A 14 8.07 3.17 -12.30
CA ALA A 14 9.12 3.36 -13.28
C ALA A 14 8.62 3.27 -14.73
N VAL A 15 7.67 2.36 -15.01
CA VAL A 15 7.03 2.23 -16.32
C VAL A 15 6.11 3.43 -16.59
N ALA A 16 5.28 3.81 -15.61
CA ALA A 16 4.37 4.95 -15.70
C ALA A 16 5.13 6.28 -15.93
N ALA A 17 6.29 6.44 -15.28
CA ALA A 17 7.18 7.57 -15.50
C ALA A 17 7.72 7.62 -16.94
N ARG A 18 8.16 6.48 -17.49
CA ARG A 18 8.67 6.43 -18.89
C ARG A 18 7.60 6.65 -19.95
N LEU A 19 6.36 6.26 -19.67
CA LEU A 19 5.22 6.45 -20.58
C LEU A 19 4.60 7.86 -20.48
N GLY A 20 5.10 8.72 -19.59
CA GLY A 20 4.61 10.09 -19.43
C GLY A 20 3.21 10.21 -18.82
N PHE A 21 2.66 9.11 -18.28
CA PHE A 21 1.34 9.07 -17.64
C PHE A 21 1.39 9.38 -16.13
N PHE A 22 2.59 9.39 -15.54
CA PHE A 22 2.79 9.63 -14.11
C PHE A 22 2.13 10.92 -13.59
N GLY A 23 2.01 11.95 -14.43
CA GLY A 23 1.35 13.22 -14.09
C GLY A 23 -0.18 13.17 -14.01
N ARG A 24 -0.81 11.99 -14.14
CA ARG A 24 -2.26 11.79 -13.99
C ARG A 24 -2.58 11.20 -12.63
N ILE A 25 -3.71 11.63 -12.05
CA ILE A 25 -4.22 11.09 -10.78
C ILE A 25 -4.49 9.58 -10.85
N GLU A 26 -4.82 9.09 -12.05
CA GLU A 26 -5.03 7.68 -12.37
C GLU A 26 -3.78 6.82 -12.13
N ALA A 27 -2.57 7.39 -12.28
CA ALA A 27 -1.33 6.67 -12.05
C ALA A 27 -1.15 6.32 -10.58
N GLY A 28 -1.35 7.31 -9.70
CA GLY A 28 -1.24 7.15 -8.25
C GLY A 28 -2.39 6.33 -7.65
N SER A 29 -3.60 6.40 -8.21
CA SER A 29 -4.71 5.55 -7.74
C SER A 29 -4.45 4.06 -8.00
N LEU A 30 -3.75 3.71 -9.09
CA LEU A 30 -3.36 2.33 -9.36
C LEU A 30 -2.33 1.80 -8.33
N ASP A 31 -1.40 2.65 -7.88
CA ASP A 31 -0.48 2.31 -6.78
C ASP A 31 -1.24 1.98 -5.50
N LEU A 32 -2.28 2.76 -5.17
CA LEU A 32 -3.13 2.47 -4.01
C LEU A 32 -3.88 1.13 -4.15
N LEU A 33 -4.37 0.81 -5.36
CA LEU A 33 -5.04 -0.46 -5.64
C LEU A 33 -4.08 -1.65 -5.52
N MET A 34 -2.87 -1.53 -6.07
CA MET A 34 -1.84 -2.57 -5.97
C MET A 34 -1.39 -2.77 -4.51
N LEU A 35 -1.25 -1.69 -3.74
CA LEU A 35 -0.94 -1.75 -2.32
C LEU A 35 -2.06 -2.43 -1.53
N ALA A 36 -3.32 -2.08 -1.80
CA ALA A 36 -4.48 -2.72 -1.19
C ALA A 36 -4.56 -4.23 -1.54
N GLY A 37 -4.28 -4.59 -2.80
CA GLY A 37 -4.21 -5.99 -3.23
C GLY A 37 -3.08 -6.75 -2.52
N GLY A 38 -1.88 -6.16 -2.45
CA GLY A 38 -0.71 -6.77 -1.78
C GLY A 38 -0.90 -6.95 -0.28
N THR A 39 -1.54 -6.00 0.40
CA THR A 39 -1.88 -6.08 1.82
C THR A 39 -2.95 -7.15 2.08
N THR A 40 -4.00 -7.18 1.26
CA THR A 40 -5.06 -8.22 1.34
C THR A 40 -4.48 -9.62 1.12
N LEU A 41 -3.59 -9.79 0.14
CA LEU A 41 -2.92 -11.07 -0.11
C LEU A 41 -2.02 -11.50 1.04
N ALA A 42 -1.36 -10.54 1.71
CA ALA A 42 -0.56 -10.83 2.91
C ALA A 42 -1.43 -11.36 4.05
N ILE A 43 -2.58 -10.73 4.29
CA ILE A 43 -3.56 -11.16 5.30
C ILE A 43 -4.12 -12.54 4.94
N ALA A 44 -4.51 -12.75 3.68
CA ALA A 44 -5.04 -14.03 3.20
C ALA A 44 -4.03 -15.17 3.36
N ARG A 45 -2.74 -14.91 3.06
CA ARG A 45 -1.67 -15.89 3.29
C ARG A 45 -1.50 -16.18 4.78
N ARG A 46 -1.49 -15.15 5.63
CA ARG A 46 -1.41 -15.32 7.08
C ARG A 46 -2.59 -16.12 7.63
N SER A 47 -3.80 -15.92 7.10
CA SER A 47 -4.99 -16.71 7.46
C SER A 47 -4.81 -18.19 7.10
N LYS A 48 -4.28 -18.49 5.90
CA LYS A 48 -3.96 -19.87 5.49
C LYS A 48 -2.90 -20.51 6.38
N ASP A 49 -1.84 -19.76 6.73
CA ASP A 49 -0.75 -20.24 7.58
C ASP A 49 -1.23 -20.55 9.02
N THR A 50 -2.32 -19.93 9.48
CA THR A 50 -2.93 -20.16 10.79
C THR A 50 -4.17 -21.10 10.71
N ASN A 51 -4.33 -21.88 9.62
CA ASN A 51 -5.48 -22.77 9.41
C ASN A 51 -6.85 -22.08 9.61
N GLY A 52 -6.97 -20.82 9.21
CA GLY A 52 -8.21 -20.04 9.36
C GLY A 52 -8.47 -19.48 10.76
N GLN A 53 -7.61 -19.75 11.75
CA GLN A 53 -7.72 -19.17 13.10
C GLN A 53 -6.98 -17.83 13.20
N LEU A 54 -7.26 -16.92 12.28
CA LEU A 54 -6.58 -15.62 12.25
C LEU A 54 -7.18 -14.69 13.31
N SER A 55 -6.40 -14.42 14.36
CA SER A 55 -6.73 -13.38 15.34
C SER A 55 -6.86 -12.02 14.66
N TYR A 56 -7.80 -11.20 15.13
CA TYR A 56 -8.05 -9.86 14.58
C TYR A 56 -6.78 -9.00 14.55
N PHE A 57 -6.04 -9.00 15.66
CA PHE A 57 -4.82 -8.22 15.81
C PHE A 57 -3.68 -8.72 14.90
N ASP A 58 -3.56 -10.04 14.72
CA ASP A 58 -2.56 -10.63 13.84
C ASP A 58 -2.76 -10.22 12.38
N GLY A 59 -3.98 -10.30 11.88
CA GLY A 59 -4.27 -9.88 10.51
C GLY A 59 -4.20 -8.37 10.31
N PHE A 60 -4.69 -7.58 11.29
CA PHE A 60 -4.61 -6.13 11.25
C PHE A 60 -3.16 -5.62 11.22
N SER A 61 -2.31 -6.12 12.12
CA SER A 61 -0.89 -5.75 12.16
C SER A 61 -0.13 -6.23 10.92
N THR A 62 -0.44 -7.43 10.40
CA THR A 62 0.16 -7.96 9.16
C THR A 62 -0.08 -7.04 7.98
N GLY A 63 -1.30 -6.53 7.81
CA GLY A 63 -1.62 -5.63 6.70
C GLY A 63 -0.97 -4.25 6.84
N ILE A 64 -0.96 -3.67 8.04
CA ILE A 64 -0.27 -2.38 8.30
C ILE A 64 1.23 -2.50 8.03
N VAL A 65 1.89 -3.51 8.59
CA VAL A 65 3.35 -3.70 8.41
C VAL A 65 3.66 -3.97 6.94
N THR A 66 2.84 -4.74 6.25
CA THR A 66 3.00 -4.99 4.80
C THR A 66 2.91 -3.68 4.00
N ALA A 67 1.92 -2.84 4.29
CA ALA A 67 1.73 -1.57 3.60
C ALA A 67 2.87 -0.60 3.88
N LEU A 68 3.28 -0.47 5.15
CA LEU A 68 4.38 0.40 5.57
C LEU A 68 5.68 0.01 4.86
N VAL A 69 6.04 -1.28 4.87
CA VAL A 69 7.26 -1.76 4.20
C VAL A 69 7.19 -1.53 2.69
N ALA A 70 6.06 -1.82 2.05
CA ALA A 70 5.87 -1.57 0.62
C ALA A 70 6.01 -0.08 0.29
N SER A 71 5.48 0.80 1.14
CA SER A 71 5.52 2.25 0.95
C SER A 71 6.93 2.82 1.17
N VAL A 72 7.70 2.28 2.12
CA VAL A 72 9.12 2.63 2.29
C VAL A 72 9.92 2.23 1.06
N VAL A 73 9.71 1.01 0.54
CA VAL A 73 10.37 0.54 -0.68
C VAL A 73 9.99 1.41 -1.88
N LEU A 74 8.71 1.74 -2.04
CA LEU A 74 8.23 2.65 -3.09
C LEU A 74 8.85 4.04 -2.94
N GLY A 75 8.86 4.60 -1.73
CA GLY A 75 9.45 5.91 -1.46
C GLY A 75 10.95 5.96 -1.78
N LEU A 76 11.71 4.93 -1.41
CA LEU A 76 13.12 4.84 -1.78
C LEU A 76 13.30 4.69 -3.30
N GLY A 77 12.48 3.85 -3.95
CA GLY A 77 12.45 3.73 -5.40
C GLY A 77 12.11 5.05 -6.09
N PHE A 78 11.19 5.83 -5.55
CA PHE A 78 10.81 7.15 -6.03
C PHE A 78 11.99 8.14 -6.00
N ILE A 79 12.77 8.14 -4.92
CA ILE A 79 14.00 8.95 -4.83
C ILE A 79 14.96 8.58 -5.95
N VAL A 80 15.22 7.27 -6.15
CA VAL A 80 16.10 6.77 -7.22
C VAL A 80 15.57 7.16 -8.61
N LEU A 81 14.26 7.03 -8.84
CA LEU A 81 13.62 7.37 -10.10
C LEU A 81 13.68 8.87 -10.41
N THR A 82 13.58 9.72 -9.39
CA THR A 82 13.71 11.18 -9.54
C THR A 82 15.11 11.57 -10.00
N LEU A 83 16.15 10.85 -9.54
CA LEU A 83 17.53 11.05 -9.99
C LEU A 83 17.77 10.49 -11.39
N ALA A 84 17.15 9.36 -11.73
CA ALA A 84 17.34 8.69 -13.01
C ALA A 84 16.54 9.31 -14.17
N VAL A 85 15.35 9.86 -13.89
CA VAL A 85 14.43 10.41 -14.91
C VAL A 85 13.78 11.71 -14.39
N PRO A 86 14.55 12.79 -14.22
CA PRO A 86 14.06 14.03 -13.60
C PRO A 86 12.91 14.69 -14.39
N HIS A 87 12.90 14.57 -15.72
CA HIS A 87 11.85 15.15 -16.57
C HIS A 87 10.49 14.45 -16.48
N ALA A 88 10.44 13.19 -16.03
CA ALA A 88 9.19 12.45 -15.90
C ALA A 88 8.50 12.67 -14.54
N MET A 89 9.26 13.13 -13.55
CA MET A 89 8.84 13.29 -12.15
C MET A 89 8.61 14.78 -11.87
N ASP A 90 7.71 15.41 -12.62
CA ASP A 90 7.41 16.84 -12.48
C ASP A 90 6.61 17.09 -11.19
N LEU A 91 7.34 17.34 -10.10
CA LEU A 91 6.81 17.64 -8.77
C LEU A 91 6.03 18.97 -8.73
N THR A 92 6.16 19.80 -9.77
CA THR A 92 5.54 21.13 -9.85
C THR A 92 4.01 21.06 -9.88
N ARG A 93 3.42 19.97 -10.37
CA ARG A 93 1.95 19.79 -10.38
C ARG A 93 1.38 19.38 -9.02
N VAL A 94 2.20 18.79 -8.15
CA VAL A 94 1.80 18.42 -6.78
C VAL A 94 1.87 19.63 -5.84
N ARG A 95 2.72 20.61 -6.16
CA ARG A 95 2.71 21.93 -5.51
C ARG A 95 1.34 22.60 -5.55
N ASP A 96 0.59 22.47 -6.63
CA ASP A 96 -0.75 23.07 -6.76
C ASP A 96 -1.78 22.43 -5.81
N ILE A 97 -1.54 21.20 -5.36
CA ILE A 97 -2.42 20.47 -4.43
C ILE A 97 -2.08 20.78 -2.97
N PHE A 98 -0.79 20.98 -2.66
CA PHE A 98 -0.31 21.14 -1.28
C PHE A 98 0.16 22.56 -0.93
N GLY A 99 0.25 23.48 -1.88
CA GLY A 99 0.59 24.90 -1.68
C GLY A 99 2.06 25.21 -1.36
N PHE A 100 2.94 24.20 -1.36
CA PHE A 100 4.38 24.33 -1.09
C PHE A 100 5.18 23.54 -2.10
N ASP A 101 6.43 23.96 -2.39
CA ASP A 101 7.34 23.17 -3.22
C ASP A 101 7.52 21.79 -2.58
N LEU A 102 6.97 20.77 -3.23
CA LEU A 102 7.07 19.41 -2.74
C LEU A 102 8.49 18.93 -2.97
N SER A 103 9.33 19.05 -1.95
CA SER A 103 10.67 18.48 -1.98
C SER A 103 10.59 16.96 -2.11
N VAL A 104 11.65 16.35 -2.64
CA VAL A 104 11.78 14.89 -2.72
C VAL A 104 11.55 14.23 -1.35
N VAL A 105 11.95 14.90 -0.27
CA VAL A 105 11.73 14.46 1.12
C VAL A 105 10.23 14.47 1.47
N LEU A 106 9.51 15.54 1.13
CA LEU A 106 8.07 15.60 1.36
C LEU A 106 7.31 14.56 0.55
N ALA A 107 7.70 14.32 -0.70
CA ALA A 107 7.13 13.26 -1.54
C ALA A 107 7.33 11.88 -0.90
N PHE A 108 8.54 11.59 -0.42
CA PHE A 108 8.87 10.35 0.30
C PHE A 108 8.00 10.15 1.55
N LEU A 109 7.88 11.19 2.38
CA LEU A 109 7.04 11.15 3.58
C LEU A 109 5.55 10.99 3.23
N ALA A 110 5.08 11.66 2.19
CA ALA A 110 3.70 11.55 1.71
C ALA A 110 3.39 10.13 1.21
N ILE A 111 4.30 9.49 0.49
CA ILE A 111 4.16 8.09 0.04
C ILE A 111 4.02 7.15 1.25
N ILE A 112 4.89 7.31 2.26
CA ILE A 112 4.82 6.50 3.48
C ILE A 112 3.52 6.72 4.23
N LEU A 113 3.12 7.98 4.43
CA LEU A 113 1.92 8.33 5.16
C LEU A 113 0.68 7.79 4.45
N MET A 114 0.52 8.12 3.16
CA MET A 114 -0.63 7.71 2.36
C MET A 114 -0.71 6.19 2.26
N GLY A 115 0.41 5.52 1.97
CA GLY A 115 0.43 4.07 1.86
C GLY A 115 0.17 3.37 3.21
N THR A 116 0.64 3.92 4.32
CA THR A 116 0.32 3.39 5.66
C THR A 116 -1.17 3.56 5.99
N MET A 117 -1.75 4.73 5.69
CA MET A 117 -3.19 4.96 5.87
C MET A 117 -4.03 4.01 5.02
N THR A 118 -3.66 3.79 3.77
CA THR A 118 -4.29 2.76 2.91
C THR A 118 -4.15 1.38 3.53
N GLY A 119 -2.97 1.04 4.05
CA GLY A 119 -2.74 -0.19 4.80
C GLY A 119 -3.70 -0.37 5.97
N VAL A 120 -3.90 0.67 6.79
CA VAL A 120 -4.86 0.64 7.92
C VAL A 120 -6.28 0.36 7.41
N ILE A 121 -6.76 1.13 6.44
CA ILE A 121 -8.13 1.02 5.91
C ILE A 121 -8.35 -0.36 5.27
N THR A 122 -7.41 -0.81 4.44
CA THR A 122 -7.48 -2.12 3.78
C THR A 122 -7.41 -3.24 4.80
N SER A 123 -6.59 -3.12 5.84
CA SER A 123 -6.50 -4.13 6.90
C SER A 123 -7.81 -4.25 7.67
N LEU A 124 -8.43 -3.13 8.05
CA LEU A 124 -9.74 -3.14 8.72
C LEU A 124 -10.82 -3.80 7.85
N THR A 125 -10.81 -3.50 6.55
CA THR A 125 -11.76 -4.06 5.58
C THR A 125 -11.53 -5.55 5.36
N ALA A 126 -10.27 -5.96 5.12
CA ALA A 126 -9.90 -7.35 4.91
C ALA A 126 -10.19 -8.20 6.15
N MET A 127 -9.98 -7.66 7.35
CA MET A 127 -10.32 -8.38 8.58
C MET A 127 -11.81 -8.59 8.79
N GLN A 128 -12.70 -7.84 8.11
CA GLN A 128 -14.12 -8.20 8.11
C GLN A 128 -14.40 -9.50 7.35
N TYR A 129 -13.56 -9.83 6.37
CA TYR A 129 -13.69 -11.05 5.56
C TYR A 129 -12.90 -12.24 6.12
N PHE A 130 -11.72 -12.01 6.73
CA PHE A 130 -10.82 -13.08 7.15
C PHE A 130 -10.83 -13.40 8.65
N LYS A 131 -11.58 -12.65 9.46
CA LYS A 131 -11.69 -12.96 10.90
C LYS A 131 -12.34 -14.32 11.09
N GLN A 132 -11.90 -15.02 12.13
CA GLN A 132 -12.58 -16.22 12.59
C GLN A 132 -13.97 -15.84 13.13
N ASP A 133 -15.01 -16.51 12.64
CA ASP A 133 -16.35 -16.39 13.23
C ASP A 133 -16.28 -16.91 14.67
N MET A 134 -16.61 -16.04 15.63
CA MET A 134 -16.87 -16.51 17.00
C MET A 134 -17.97 -17.56 16.92
N PRO A 135 -17.86 -18.71 17.62
CA PRO A 135 -18.97 -19.65 17.72
C PRO A 135 -20.20 -18.89 18.18
N ASP A 136 -21.26 -18.88 17.38
CA ASP A 136 -22.51 -18.24 17.72
C ASP A 136 -23.04 -18.89 19.01
N PRO A 137 -23.11 -18.16 20.13
CA PRO A 137 -23.60 -18.72 21.39
C PRO A 137 -25.08 -19.13 21.32
N MET A 138 -25.81 -18.70 20.28
CA MET A 138 -27.20 -19.09 20.02
C MET A 138 -27.33 -20.33 19.13
N LYS A 139 -26.24 -20.85 18.56
CA LYS A 139 -26.26 -22.13 17.85
C LYS A 139 -26.22 -23.26 18.87
N SER A 140 -27.39 -23.55 19.44
CA SER A 140 -27.67 -24.78 20.19
C SER A 140 -27.15 -25.98 19.40
N LYS A 141 -26.37 -26.84 20.06
CA LYS A 141 -26.04 -28.16 19.53
C LYS A 141 -27.31 -29.01 19.56
N ASP A 142 -27.99 -29.09 18.43
CA ASP A 142 -28.97 -30.15 18.17
C ASP A 142 -28.24 -31.47 17.88
#